data_AF-A0A3C0FQ81-F1
#
_entry.id   AF-A0A3C0FQ81-F1
#
_cell.length_a   1.000
_cell.length_b   1.000
_cell.length_c   1.000
_cell.angle_alpha   90.00
_cell.angle_beta   90.00
_cell.angle_gamma   90.00
#
_symmetry.space_group_name_H-M   'P 1'
#
loop_
_entity.id
_entity.type
_entity.pdbx_description
1 polymer ?
#
loop_
_entity_poly.entity_id
_entity_poly.type
_entity_poly.pdbx_seq_one_letter_code
_entity_poly.pdbx_strand_id
1 'polypeptide(L)' 'MRHGMQGRKLNRTSSHRKAMFANMAVSLLTHEQIKTTLPKAKDLRPYVEKLITLGKRGDLHARRQAISILR' A
#
# COMPACT_ATOMS: atom_id res chain seq x y z
N MET A 1 -0.16 -13.41 25.16
CA MET A 1 0.53 -12.90 23.94
C MET A 1 -0.51 -12.47 22.92
N ARG A 2 -0.19 -11.52 22.05
CA ARG A 2 -1.12 -10.99 21.04
C ARG A 2 -1.00 -11.86 19.77
N HIS A 3 -1.68 -13.00 19.75
CA HIS A 3 -1.63 -13.97 18.65
C HIS A 3 -2.20 -13.39 17.34
N GLY A 4 -1.61 -13.73 16.20
CA GLY A 4 -2.14 -13.41 14.87
C GLY A 4 -1.91 -11.97 14.36
N MET A 5 -1.06 -11.16 15.02
CA MET A 5 -0.78 -9.82 14.51
C MET A 5 0.21 -9.87 13.33
N GLN A 6 -0.31 -9.63 12.13
CA GLN A 6 0.51 -9.44 10.93
C GLN A 6 0.81 -7.94 10.70
N GLY A 7 2.06 -7.66 10.34
CA GLY A 7 2.53 -6.32 9.96
C GLY A 7 2.91 -5.41 11.13
N ARG A 8 3.71 -4.37 10.84
CA ARG A 8 4.18 -3.41 11.85
C ARG A 8 3.17 -2.27 12.01
N LYS A 9 3.01 -1.76 13.23
CA LYS A 9 2.17 -0.58 13.50
C LYS A 9 2.82 0.73 13.05
N LEU A 10 4.15 0.77 12.94
CA LEU A 10 4.93 1.94 12.53
C LEU A 10 4.63 3.20 13.38
N ASN A 11 4.31 3.01 14.66
CA ASN A 11 3.88 4.06 15.61
C ASN A 11 2.76 4.95 15.06
N ARG A 12 1.81 4.36 14.30
CA ARG A 12 0.68 5.08 13.69
C ARG A 12 -0.64 4.38 13.99
N THR A 13 -1.70 5.17 14.06
CA THR A 13 -3.08 4.66 14.06
C THR A 13 -3.37 3.92 12.75
N SER A 14 -4.44 3.11 12.74
CA SER A 14 -4.77 2.36 11.53
C SER A 14 -5.16 3.26 10.35
N SER A 15 -5.85 4.37 10.61
CA SER A 15 -6.23 5.34 9.58
C SER A 15 -5.01 6.02 8.96
N HIS A 16 -4.10 6.56 9.80
CA HIS A 16 -2.88 7.19 9.33
C HIS A 16 -1.98 6.20 8.58
N ARG A 17 -1.87 4.95 9.04
CA ARG A 17 -1.08 3.93 8.34
C ARG A 17 -1.63 3.63 6.94
N LYS A 18 -2.97 3.55 6.78
CA LYS A 18 -3.61 3.38 5.46
C LYS A 18 -3.28 4.55 4.52
N ALA A 19 -3.50 5.79 4.98
CA ALA A 19 -3.20 6.99 4.19
C ALA A 19 -1.71 7.10 3.82
N MET A 20 -0.81 6.78 4.75
CA MET A 20 0.64 6.77 4.51
C MET A 20 1.01 5.77 3.41
N PHE A 21 0.46 4.55 3.43
CA PHE A 21 0.72 3.56 2.38
C PHE A 21 0.12 3.95 1.04
N ALA A 22 -1.09 4.53 1.01
CA ALA A 22 -1.68 5.08 -0.22
C ALA A 22 -0.76 6.13 -0.85
N ASN A 23 -0.31 7.12 -0.07
CA ASN A 23 0.60 8.16 -0.55
C ASN A 23 1.94 7.60 -1.07
N MET A 24 2.56 6.68 -0.32
CA MET A 24 3.82 6.06 -0.77
C MET A 24 3.64 5.21 -2.02
N ALA A 25 2.50 4.53 -2.18
CA ALA A 25 2.19 3.76 -3.37
C ALA A 25 2.02 4.67 -4.59
N VAL A 26 1.28 5.78 -4.45
CA VAL A 26 1.17 6.80 -5.51
C VAL A 26 2.54 7.32 -5.89
N SER A 27 3.35 7.78 -4.92
CA SER A 27 4.71 8.28 -5.21
C SER A 27 5.60 7.23 -5.90
N LEU A 28 5.53 5.97 -5.48
CA LEU A 28 6.30 4.89 -6.11
C LEU A 28 5.84 4.63 -7.55
N LEU A 29 4.54 4.63 -7.82
CA LEU A 29 4.00 4.42 -9.17
C LEU A 29 4.26 5.62 -10.09
N THR A 30 4.30 6.83 -9.55
CA THR A 30 4.57 8.06 -10.33
C THR A 30 6.06 8.25 -10.63
N HIS A 31 6.94 7.94 -9.68
CA HIS A 31 8.37 8.23 -9.79
C HIS A 31 9.24 6.99 -10.01
N GLU A 32 8.63 5.80 -10.11
CA GLU A 32 9.25 4.48 -10.29
C GLU A 32 10.21 4.04 -9.16
N GLN A 33 10.68 4.97 -8.34
CA GLN A 33 11.56 4.74 -7.21
C GLN A 33 11.31 5.77 -6.11
N ILE A 34 11.31 5.31 -4.85
CA ILE A 34 11.28 6.19 -3.68
C ILE A 34 12.31 5.74 -2.64
N LYS A 35 12.82 6.69 -1.86
CA LYS A 35 13.67 6.41 -0.69
C LYS A 35 12.81 6.43 0.57
N THR A 36 12.85 5.36 1.36
CA THR A 36 12.11 5.24 2.62
C THR A 36 12.86 4.34 3.60
N THR A 37 12.34 4.19 4.82
CA THR A 37 12.93 3.30 5.83
C THR A 37 12.66 1.84 5.48
N LEU A 38 13.62 0.95 5.78
CA LEU A 38 13.50 -0.50 5.56
C LEU A 38 12.16 -1.13 6.01
N PRO A 39 11.65 -0.91 7.24
CA PRO A 39 10.37 -1.50 7.66
C PRO A 39 9.18 -1.00 6.83
N LYS A 40 9.16 0.29 6.45
CA LYS A 40 8.11 0.85 5.57
C LYS A 40 8.17 0.22 4.18
N ALA A 41 9.37 0.06 3.62
CA ALA A 41 9.54 -0.56 2.30
C ALA A 41 9.07 -2.02 2.29
N LYS A 42 9.46 -2.82 3.31
CA LYS A 42 9.04 -4.22 3.44
C LYS A 42 7.51 -4.36 3.54
N ASP A 43 6.86 -3.47 4.30
CA ASP A 43 5.41 -3.51 4.48
C ASP A 43 4.64 -2.88 3.29
N LEU A 44 5.27 -1.97 2.53
CA LEU A 44 4.70 -1.35 1.33
C LEU A 44 4.65 -2.32 0.13
N ARG A 45 5.64 -3.21 0.00
CA ARG A 45 5.75 -4.15 -1.12
C ARG A 45 4.45 -4.95 -1.41
N PRO A 46 3.87 -5.72 -0.45
CA PRO A 46 2.64 -6.46 -0.72
C PRO A 46 1.42 -5.57 -0.95
N TYR A 47 1.46 -4.30 -0.52
CA TYR A 47 0.41 -3.32 -0.78
C TYR A 47 0.44 -2.89 -2.26
N VAL A 48 1.62 -2.58 -2.79
CA VAL A 48 1.80 -2.15 -4.19
C VAL A 48 1.65 -3.31 -5.18
N GLU A 49 2.14 -4.51 -4.85
CA GLU A 49 1.98 -5.70 -5.71
C GLU A 49 0.51 -6.02 -6.00
N LYS A 50 -0.38 -5.83 -5.01
CA LYS A 50 -1.84 -5.98 -5.19
C LYS A 50 -2.41 -4.93 -6.13
N LEU A 51 -1.98 -3.68 -6.01
CA LEU A 51 -2.39 -2.60 -6.92
C LEU A 51 -1.94 -2.87 -8.36
N ILE A 52 -0.70 -3.35 -8.55
CA ILE A 52 -0.19 -3.75 -9.88
C ILE A 52 -1.03 -4.90 -10.44
N THR A 53 -1.39 -5.88 -9.61
CA THR A 53 -2.25 -7.01 -10.03
C THR A 53 -3.62 -6.52 -10.52
N LEU A 54 -4.25 -5.59 -9.79
CA LEU A 54 -5.50 -4.96 -10.22
C LEU A 54 -5.31 -4.16 -11.52
N GLY A 55 -4.21 -3.42 -11.65
CA GLY A 55 -3.88 -2.68 -12.85
C GLY A 55 -3.72 -3.58 -14.08
N LYS A 56 -3.06 -4.73 -13.93
CA LYS A 56 -2.92 -5.74 -14.98
C LYS A 56 -4.25 -6.37 -15.41
N ARG A 57 -5.20 -6.53 -14.48
CA ARG A 57 -6.54 -7.07 -14.79
C ARG A 57 -7.36 -6.14 -15.69
N GLY A 58 -7.20 -4.82 -15.54
CA GLY A 58 -7.67 -3.82 -16.51
C GLY A 58 -9.18 -3.54 -16.56
N ASP A 59 -10.03 -4.38 -15.96
CA ASP A 59 -11.49 -4.20 -15.98
C ASP A 59 -12.02 -3.05 -15.09
N LEU A 60 -13.28 -2.66 -15.31
CA LEU A 60 -13.93 -1.57 -14.57
C LEU A 60 -14.00 -1.86 -13.06
N HIS A 61 -14.23 -3.11 -12.68
CA HIS A 61 -14.32 -3.50 -11.27
C HIS A 61 -12.95 -3.35 -10.58
N ALA A 62 -11.85 -3.68 -11.26
CA ALA A 62 -10.48 -3.57 -10.79
C ALA A 62 -10.11 -2.10 -10.59
N ARG A 63 -10.48 -1.25 -11.55
CA ARG A 63 -10.30 0.20 -11.43
C ARG A 63 -11.03 0.77 -10.21
N ARG A 64 -12.28 0.36 -9.98
CA ARG A 64 -13.05 0.77 -8.78
C ARG A 64 -12.38 0.31 -7.47
N GLN A 65 -11.87 -0.92 -7.43
CA GLN A 65 -11.12 -1.44 -6.28
C GLN A 65 -9.81 -0.70 -6.05
N ALA A 66 -9.05 -0.38 -7.10
CA ALA A 66 -7.81 0.39 -6.97
C ALA A 66 -8.09 1.81 -6.44
N ILE A 67 -9.13 2.47 -6.97
CA ILE A 67 -9.53 3.81 -6.53
C ILE A 67 -9.95 3.81 -5.05
N SER A 68 -10.66 2.79 -4.56
CA SER A 68 -11.07 2.73 -3.15
C SER A 68 -9.91 2.48 -2.17
N ILE A 69 -8.78 1.94 -2.65
CA ILE A 69 -7.58 1.74 -1.86
C ILE A 69 -6.70 3.00 -1.81
N LEU A 70 -6.68 3.77 -2.90
CA LEU A 70 -5.86 4.97 -3.06
C LEU A 70 -6.55 6.26 -2.59
N ARG A 71 -7.87 6.25 -2.39
CA ARG A 71 -8.65 7.36 -1.82
C ARG A 71 -8.84 7.26 -0.31
#